data_AF-A0AAW7XE67-F1
#
_entry.id   AF-A0AAW7XE67-F1
#
_cell.length_a   1.000
_cell.length_b   1.000
_cell.length_c   1.000
_cell.angle_alpha   90.00
_cell.angle_beta   90.00
_cell.angle_gamma   90.00
#
_symmetry.space_group_name_H-M   'P 1'
#
loop_
_entity.id
_entity.type
_entity.pdbx_description
1 polymer ?
#
loop_
_entity_poly.entity_id
_entity_poly.type
_entity_poly.pdbx_seq_one_letter_code
_entity_poly.pdbx_strand_id
1 'polypeptide(L)'
;FEPCGLNQLYALRYGTIPVVRTTGGLKDTVKDIGEKGGFGIRHEHVSVDDVALAITRANKLYNDTAEFKRIRKEIMKIDNSWENSAQEYIELYNLI
;
A
#
# COMPACT_ATOMS: atom_id res chain seq x y z
N PHE A 1 7.59 -13.22 5.76
CA PHE A 1 6.17 -13.36 6.12
C PHE A 1 5.83 -12.16 6.98
N GLU A 2 4.83 -11.37 6.61
CA GLU A 2 4.42 -10.16 7.33
C GLU A 2 2.90 -10.25 7.55
N PRO A 3 2.44 -10.63 8.76
CA PRO A 3 1.04 -10.99 8.98
C PRO A 3 0.07 -9.79 8.97
N CYS A 4 0.55 -8.57 9.20
CA CYS A 4 -0.27 -7.36 9.10
C CYS A 4 0.55 -6.17 8.61
N GLY A 5 1.78 -5.98 9.11
CA GLY A 5 2.69 -4.92 8.68
C GLY A 5 2.17 -3.53 9.08
N LEU A 6 2.91 -2.81 9.91
CA LEU A 6 2.53 -1.44 10.29
C LEU A 6 3.22 -0.40 9.41
N ASN A 7 4.32 -0.78 8.76
CA ASN A 7 5.16 0.14 8.00
C ASN A 7 4.44 0.72 6.79
N GLN A 8 3.64 -0.08 6.08
CA GLN A 8 2.84 0.44 4.97
C GLN A 8 1.74 1.38 5.46
N LEU A 9 1.16 1.16 6.65
CA LEU A 9 0.16 2.07 7.22
C LEU A 9 0.77 3.44 7.54
N TYR A 10 1.96 3.45 8.16
CA TYR A 10 2.72 4.67 8.38
C TYR A 10 3.09 5.34 7.05
N ALA A 11 3.56 4.57 6.06
CA ALA A 11 3.91 5.10 4.75
C ALA A 11 2.72 5.83 4.11
N LEU A 12 1.53 5.22 4.09
CA LEU A 12 0.32 5.84 3.54
C LEU A 12 -0.06 7.11 4.31
N ARG A 13 -0.01 7.08 5.65
CA ARG A 13 -0.34 8.22 6.50
C ARG A 13 0.55 9.45 6.25
N TYR A 14 1.83 9.23 5.98
CA TYR A 14 2.80 10.29 5.70
C TYR A 14 2.98 10.61 4.21
N GLY A 15 2.21 9.96 3.34
CA GLY A 15 2.26 10.21 1.89
C GLY A 15 3.51 9.61 1.21
N THR A 16 4.07 8.56 1.78
CA THR A 16 5.12 7.74 1.17
C THR A 16 4.46 6.61 0.38
N ILE A 17 4.68 6.60 -0.93
CA ILE A 17 4.18 5.53 -1.82
C ILE A 17 4.98 4.26 -1.54
N PRO A 18 4.36 3.17 -1.05
CA PRO A 18 5.08 1.98 -0.63
C PRO A 18 5.46 1.11 -1.83
N VAL A 19 6.66 0.55 -1.80
CA VAL A 19 7.10 -0.55 -2.68
C VAL A 19 7.20 -1.79 -1.80
N VAL A 20 6.36 -2.79 -2.06
CA VAL A 20 6.17 -3.94 -1.17
C VAL A 20 6.23 -5.24 -1.94
N ARG A 21 6.51 -6.31 -1.20
CA ARG A 21 6.31 -7.66 -1.72
C ARG A 21 4.84 -8.06 -1.66
N THR A 22 4.32 -8.76 -2.66
CA THR A 22 2.98 -9.37 -2.65
C THR A 22 2.91 -10.52 -1.64
N THR A 23 2.81 -10.22 -0.34
CA THR A 23 2.77 -11.24 0.72
C THR A 23 1.99 -10.77 1.93
N GLY A 24 1.20 -11.67 2.53
CA GLY A 24 0.43 -11.39 3.76
C GLY A 24 -0.36 -10.09 3.68
N GLY A 25 -0.37 -9.32 4.77
CA GLY A 25 -1.12 -8.07 4.89
C GLY A 25 -0.69 -6.98 3.91
N LEU A 26 0.52 -7.04 3.34
CA LEU A 26 0.96 -6.08 2.31
C LEU A 26 0.17 -6.22 1.01
N LYS A 27 -0.22 -7.46 0.66
CA LYS A 27 -1.06 -7.71 -0.52
C LYS A 27 -2.44 -7.10 -0.35
N ASP A 28 -2.98 -7.17 0.86
CA ASP A 28 -4.33 -6.72 1.18
C ASP A 28 -4.38 -5.19 1.36
N THR A 29 -3.30 -4.59 1.88
CA THR A 29 -3.24 -3.16 2.20
C THR A 29 -2.73 -2.30 1.04
N VAL A 30 -1.93 -2.85 0.12
CA VAL A 30 -1.31 -2.07 -0.98
C VAL A 30 -1.84 -2.56 -2.33
N LYS A 31 -2.51 -1.65 -3.05
CA LYS A 31 -2.97 -1.89 -4.42
C LYS A 31 -1.94 -1.43 -5.43
N ASP A 32 -1.54 -2.30 -6.35
CA ASP A 32 -0.48 -1.99 -7.31
C ASP A 32 -0.95 -0.93 -8.32
N ILE A 33 -0.10 0.03 -8.68
CA ILE A 33 -0.40 1.11 -9.64
C ILE A 33 -0.80 0.62 -11.05
N GLY A 34 -0.51 -0.64 -11.41
CA GLY A 34 -0.99 -1.29 -12.62
C GLY A 34 -2.48 -1.66 -12.57
N GLU A 35 -3.09 -1.61 -11.39
CA GLU A 35 -4.50 -1.89 -11.17
C GLU A 35 -5.34 -0.60 -11.12
N LYS A 36 -6.64 -0.72 -11.41
CA LYS A 36 -7.57 0.43 -11.35
C LYS A 36 -7.59 1.03 -9.93
N GLY A 37 -7.15 2.27 -9.80
CA GLY A 37 -7.07 2.96 -8.50
C GLY A 37 -5.92 2.48 -7.61
N GLY A 38 -4.88 1.87 -8.19
CA GLY A 38 -3.67 1.51 -7.49
C GLY A 38 -2.89 2.71 -6.97
N PHE A 39 -2.13 2.48 -5.90
CA PHE A 39 -1.44 3.55 -5.18
C PHE A 39 -0.09 3.16 -4.58
N GLY A 40 0.35 1.90 -4.74
CA GLY A 40 1.67 1.43 -4.38
C GLY A 40 2.24 0.52 -5.44
N ILE A 41 3.45 0.01 -5.23
CA ILE A 41 4.14 -0.85 -6.17
C ILE A 41 4.35 -2.20 -5.52
N ARG A 42 3.95 -3.27 -6.21
CA ARG A 42 4.15 -4.64 -5.75
C ARG A 42 5.15 -5.38 -6.62
N HIS A 43 5.93 -6.25 -5.98
CA HIS A 43 6.76 -7.27 -6.62
C HIS A 43 6.47 -8.64 -5.99
N GLU A 44 6.56 -9.71 -6.76
CA GLU A 44 6.06 -11.03 -6.36
C GLU A 44 7.16 -11.84 -5.65
N HIS A 45 8.34 -11.82 -6.26
CA HIS A 45 9.52 -12.58 -5.86
C HIS A 45 10.55 -11.66 -5.19
N VAL A 46 11.44 -12.27 -4.40
CA VAL A 46 12.61 -11.60 -3.80
C VAL A 46 13.85 -11.69 -4.70
N SER A 47 13.65 -11.95 -6.00
CA SER A 47 14.75 -11.96 -6.96
C SER A 47 15.22 -10.55 -7.27
N VAL A 48 16.50 -10.42 -7.63
CA VAL A 48 17.11 -9.14 -7.99
C VAL A 48 16.35 -8.48 -9.15
N ASP A 49 15.98 -9.27 -10.16
CA ASP A 49 15.28 -8.75 -11.35
C ASP A 49 13.90 -8.18 -11.03
N ASP A 50 13.14 -8.84 -10.15
CA ASP A 50 11.78 -8.41 -9.80
C ASP A 50 11.82 -7.14 -8.93
N VAL A 51 12.77 -7.08 -7.98
CA VAL A 51 13.01 -5.87 -7.18
C VAL A 51 13.52 -4.72 -8.05
N ALA A 52 14.42 -4.98 -9.00
CA ALA A 52 14.93 -3.98 -9.93
C ALA A 52 13.81 -3.41 -10.82
N LEU A 53 12.89 -4.28 -11.28
CA LEU A 53 11.70 -3.86 -12.02
C LEU A 53 10.80 -2.96 -11.16
N ALA A 54 10.56 -3.33 -9.90
CA ALA A 54 9.77 -2.51 -8.98
C ALA A 54 10.39 -1.13 -8.73
N ILE A 55 11.71 -1.05 -8.53
CA ILE A 55 12.44 0.22 -8.39
C ILE A 55 12.36 1.04 -9.67
N THR A 56 12.46 0.40 -10.84
CA THR A 56 12.33 1.09 -12.14
C THR A 56 10.94 1.70 -12.30
N ARG A 57 9.89 0.95 -11.90
CA ARG A 57 8.50 1.45 -11.88
C ARG A 57 8.34 2.61 -10.90
N ALA A 58 8.97 2.54 -9.72
CA ALA A 58 8.95 3.61 -8.72
C ALA A 58 9.61 4.88 -9.25
N ASN A 59 10.77 4.76 -9.90
CA ASN A 59 11.45 5.89 -10.52
C ASN A 59 10.61 6.50 -11.65
N LYS A 60 9.97 5.67 -12.50
CA LYS A 60 9.07 6.16 -13.55
C LYS A 60 7.91 6.96 -12.95
N LEU A 61 7.27 6.44 -11.90
CA LEU A 61 6.20 7.14 -11.20
C LEU A 61 6.68 8.45 -10.56
N TYR A 62 7.84 8.44 -9.92
CA TYR A 62 8.41 9.64 -9.29
C TYR A 62 8.68 10.76 -10.31
N ASN A 63 9.15 10.40 -11.50
CA ASN A 63 9.38 11.35 -12.59
C ASN A 63 8.08 11.90 -13.21
N ASP A 64 6.97 11.15 -13.13
CA ASP A 64 5.63 11.67 -13.43
C ASP A 64 5.08 12.47 -12.25
N THR A 65 5.54 13.71 -12.13
CA THR A 65 5.20 14.58 -10.98
C THR A 65 3.71 14.83 -10.80
N ALA A 66 2.91 14.78 -11.87
CA ALA A 66 1.47 14.96 -11.80
C ALA A 66 0.82 13.73 -11.17
N GLU A 67 1.13 12.54 -11.68
CA GLU A 67 0.60 11.28 -11.18
C GLU A 67 1.11 10.99 -9.77
N PHE A 68 2.39 11.23 -9.48
CA PHE A 68 2.95 11.08 -8.14
C PHE A 68 2.22 11.94 -7.11
N LYS A 69 1.97 13.22 -7.41
CA LYS A 69 1.22 14.12 -6.52
C LYS A 69 -0.23 13.68 -6.35
N ARG A 70 -0.86 13.18 -7.42
CA ARG A 70 -2.22 12.66 -7.38
C ARG A 70 -2.30 11.47 -6.43
N ILE A 71 -1.49 10.43 -6.66
CA ILE A 71 -1.44 9.23 -5.82
C ILE A 71 -1.10 9.58 -4.38
N ARG A 72 -0.09 10.44 -4.16
CA ARG A 72 0.31 10.88 -2.82
C ARG A 72 -0.85 11.53 -2.04
N LYS A 73 -1.68 12.34 -2.69
CA LYS A 73 -2.87 12.93 -2.08
C LYS A 73 -3.93 11.90 -1.75
N GLU A 74 -4.11 10.90 -2.61
CA GLU A 74 -5.10 9.84 -2.38
C GLU A 74 -4.70 8.92 -1.22
N ILE A 75 -3.42 8.51 -1.13
CA ILE A 75 -2.98 7.62 -0.04
C ILE A 75 -3.10 8.25 1.35
N MET A 76 -2.89 9.57 1.47
CA MET A 76 -3.02 10.27 2.75
C MET A 76 -4.47 10.40 3.23
N LYS A 77 -5.46 10.14 2.35
CA LYS A 77 -6.88 10.10 2.70
C LYS A 77 -7.34 8.71 3.15
N ILE A 78 -6.52 7.67 2.97
CA ILE A 78 -6.88 6.32 3.39
C ILE A 78 -6.91 6.31 4.92
N ASP A 79 -8.08 6.00 5.46
CA ASP A 79 -8.26 5.86 6.90
C ASP A 79 -7.85 4.45 7.34
N ASN A 80 -6.74 4.37 8.05
CA ASN A 80 -6.23 3.15 8.68
C ASN A 80 -6.14 3.34 10.21
N SER A 81 -7.05 4.13 10.80
CA SER A 81 -7.03 4.38 12.23
C SER A 81 -7.41 3.14 13.04
N TRP A 82 -6.93 3.07 14.28
CA TRP A 82 -7.28 2.00 15.20
C TRP A 82 -8.76 1.98 15.54
N GLU A 83 -9.41 3.16 15.54
CA GLU A 83 -10.85 3.29 15.74
C GLU A 83 -11.64 2.59 14.62
N ASN A 84 -11.21 2.75 13.36
CA ASN A 84 -11.86 2.07 12.24
C ASN A 84 -11.72 0.54 12.36
N SER A 85 -10.53 0.03 12.68
CA SER A 85 -10.34 -1.40 12.92
C SER A 85 -11.15 -1.91 14.11
N ALA A 86 -11.22 -1.16 15.22
CA ALA A 86 -12.00 -1.55 16.39
C ALA A 86 -13.50 -1.62 16.10
N GLN A 87 -14.01 -0.72 15.25
CA GLN A 87 -15.41 -0.70 14.84
C GLN A 87 -15.79 -1.97 14.06
N GLU A 88 -14.94 -2.44 13.15
CA GLU A 88 -15.15 -3.71 12.43
C GLU A 88 -15.27 -4.90 13.40
N TYR A 89 -14.45 -4.92 14.46
CA TYR A 89 -14.55 -5.95 15.50
C TYR A 89 -15.86 -5.84 16.29
N ILE A 90 -16.27 -4.63 16.69
CA ILE A 90 -17.55 -4.42 17.41
C ILE A 90 -18.73 -4.92 16.59
N GLU A 91 -18.74 -4.63 15.29
CA GLU A 91 -19.78 -5.11 14.37
C GLU A 91 -19.81 -6.63 14.29
N LEU A 92 -18.64 -7.28 14.20
CA LEU A 92 -18.54 -8.73 14.23
C LEU A 92 -19.07 -9.32 15.55
N TYR A 93 -18.74 -8.71 16.69
CA TYR A 93 -19.22 -9.16 18.01
C TYR A 93 -20.74 -9.02 18.16
N ASN A 94 -21.35 -7.99 17.57
CA ASN A 94 -22.81 -7.80 17.61
C ASN A 94 -23.60 -8.79 16.73
N LEU A 95 -22.92 -9.52 15.83
CA LEU A 95 -23.51 -10.55 14.98
C LEU A 95 -23.57 -11.94 15.65
N ILE A 96 -22.96 -12.09 16.83
CA ILE A 96 -22.91 -13.32 17.63
C ILE A 96 -23.94 -13.21 18.76
#